data_AF-A0A2R6JVG5-F1
#
_entry.id   AF-A0A2R6JVG5-F1
#
_cell.length_a   1.000
_cell.length_b   1.000
_cell.length_c   1.000
_cell.angle_alpha   90.00
_cell.angle_beta   90.00
_cell.angle_gamma   90.00
#
_symmetry.space_group_name_H-M   'P 1'
#
loop_
_entity.id
_entity.type
_entity.pdbx_description
1 polymer ?
#
loop_
_entity_poly.entity_id
_entity_poly.type
_entity_poly.pdbx_seq_one_letter_code
_entity_poly.pdbx_strand_id
1 'polypeptide(L)'
;NLLYVAMNVGLNLVLVTLFGWYGAAFATAISSLVNIVVAGYALTTIIGRPEIPVKQLGYQITASLVMFVVVAALRGPLPDTLGWTLANVAVGALVYAVALFGLSSRVRGKVTGLVQA
;
A
#
# COMPACT_ATOMS: atom_id res chain seq x y z
N ASN A 1 20.58 0.41 -5.10
CA ASN A 1 20.43 -0.20 -3.75
C ASN A 1 21.29 0.43 -2.67
N LEU A 2 22.54 0.82 -2.91
CA LEU A 2 23.36 1.49 -1.88
C LEU A 2 22.70 2.77 -1.31
N LEU A 3 22.05 3.57 -2.17
CA LEU A 3 21.28 4.75 -1.74
C LEU A 3 20.17 4.41 -0.74
N TYR A 4 19.41 3.34 -1.00
CA TYR A 4 18.37 2.87 -0.09
C TYR A 4 18.98 2.50 1.27
N VAL A 5 20.08 1.76 1.29
CA VAL A 5 20.76 1.35 2.53
C VAL A 5 21.26 2.57 3.30
N ALA A 6 21.94 3.50 2.63
CA ALA A 6 22.44 4.72 3.25
C ALA A 6 21.31 5.56 3.86
N MET A 7 20.21 5.75 3.11
CA MET A 7 19.02 6.45 3.58
C MET A 7 18.36 5.72 4.76
N ASN A 8 18.17 4.41 4.66
CA ASN A 8 17.51 3.62 5.70
C ASN A 8 18.31 3.64 6.99
N VAL A 9 19.62 3.42 6.94
CA VAL A 9 20.50 3.45 8.12
C VAL A 9 20.56 4.86 8.70
N GLY A 10 20.80 5.88 7.88
CA GLY A 10 20.87 7.27 8.34
C GLY A 10 19.56 7.74 8.98
N LEU A 11 18.42 7.45 8.33
CA LEU A 11 17.11 7.76 8.89
C LEU A 11 16.79 6.94 10.13
N ASN A 12 17.24 5.68 10.24
CA ASN A 12 17.06 4.90 11.47
C ASN A 12 17.82 5.55 12.63
N LEU A 13 19.07 5.97 12.44
CA LEU A 13 19.84 6.63 13.49
C LEU A 13 19.16 7.91 14.01
N VAL A 14 18.58 8.71 13.12
CA VAL A 14 17.90 9.95 13.49
C VAL A 14 16.49 9.69 14.01
N LEU A 15 15.67 8.92 13.31
CA LEU A 15 14.26 8.76 13.66
C LEU A 15 14.06 7.81 14.84
N VAL A 16 14.90 6.80 15.03
CA VAL A 16 14.80 5.92 16.20
C VAL A 16 15.20 6.66 17.47
N THR A 17 16.19 7.55 17.41
CA THR A 17 16.57 8.37 18.57
C THR A 17 15.47 9.37 18.94
N LEU A 18 14.73 9.90 17.96
CA LEU A 18 13.66 10.87 18.19
C LEU A 18 12.29 10.24 18.49
N PHE A 19 11.95 9.12 17.84
CA PHE A 19 10.60 8.54 17.81
C PHE A 19 10.58 7.05 18.18
N GLY A 20 11.69 6.47 18.63
CA GLY A 20 11.82 5.07 18.99
C GLY A 20 11.51 4.11 17.83
N TRP A 21 10.88 2.99 18.15
CA TRP A 21 10.48 1.97 17.18
C TRP A 21 9.55 2.48 16.05
N TYR A 22 8.72 3.49 16.30
CA TYR A 22 7.94 4.13 15.22
C TYR A 22 8.85 4.80 14.20
N GLY A 23 9.96 5.39 14.65
CA GLY A 23 10.97 5.99 13.79
C GLY A 23 11.58 4.99 12.79
N ALA A 24 11.76 3.73 13.19
CA ALA A 24 12.25 2.68 12.29
C ALA A 24 11.25 2.37 11.15
N ALA A 25 9.94 2.38 11.46
CA ALA A 25 8.90 2.21 10.45
C ALA A 25 8.90 3.37 9.44
N PHE A 26 8.98 4.62 9.92
CA PHE A 26 9.08 5.79 9.05
C PHE A 26 10.37 5.80 8.21
N ALA A 27 11.51 5.43 8.79
CA ALA A 27 12.78 5.32 8.06
C ALA A 27 12.66 4.35 6.88
N THR A 28 11.99 3.21 7.09
CA THR A 28 11.74 2.21 6.04
C THR A 28 10.78 2.72 4.97
N ALA A 29 9.69 3.38 5.37
CA ALA A 29 8.73 3.95 4.42
C ALA A 29 9.38 5.03 3.54
N ILE A 30 10.11 5.97 4.13
CA ILE A 30 10.75 7.08 3.43
C ILE A 30 11.87 6.58 2.52
N SER A 31 12.75 5.70 3.01
CA SER A 31 13.82 5.12 2.18
C SER A 31 13.27 4.35 0.99
N SER A 32 12.18 3.61 1.16
CA SER A 32 11.50 2.90 0.06
C SER A 32 10.89 3.87 -0.95
N LEU A 33 10.25 4.95 -0.47
CA LEU A 33 9.66 5.97 -1.34
C LEU A 33 10.73 6.70 -2.17
N VAL A 34 11.84 7.09 -1.55
CA VAL A 34 12.98 7.69 -2.25
C VAL A 34 13.53 6.73 -3.31
N ASN A 35 13.67 5.45 -2.96
CA ASN A 35 14.16 4.45 -3.90
C ASN A 35 13.21 4.28 -5.11
N ILE A 36 11.89 4.28 -4.89
CA ILE A 36 10.89 4.22 -5.99
C ILE A 36 11.02 5.44 -6.90
N VAL A 37 11.15 6.64 -6.34
CA VAL A 37 11.27 7.89 -7.12
C VAL A 37 12.56 7.89 -7.94
N VAL A 38 13.70 7.57 -7.32
CA VAL A 38 14.99 7.55 -7.99
C VAL A 38 15.05 6.46 -9.05
N ALA A 39 14.55 5.26 -8.75
CA ALA A 39 14.47 4.17 -9.73
C ALA A 39 13.55 4.52 -10.89
N GLY A 40 12.40 5.15 -10.62
CA GLY A 40 11.48 5.62 -11.64
C GLY A 40 12.12 6.67 -12.55
N TYR A 41 12.83 7.64 -11.97
CA TYR A 41 13.57 8.64 -12.74
C TYR A 41 14.67 7.99 -13.60
N ALA A 42 15.51 7.13 -13.02
CA ALA A 42 16.56 6.43 -13.75
C ALA A 42 15.98 5.61 -14.91
N LEU A 43 14.85 4.93 -14.70
CA LEU A 43 14.15 4.20 -15.75
C LEU A 43 13.70 5.13 -16.87
N THR A 44 13.18 6.32 -16.54
CA THR A 44 12.77 7.30 -17.56
C THR A 44 13.92 7.80 -18.42
N THR A 45 15.15 7.84 -17.87
CA THR A 45 16.36 8.23 -18.62
C THR A 45 16.84 7.13 -19.55
N ILE A 46 16.69 5.85 -19.17
CA ILE A 46 17.23 4.72 -19.94
C ILE A 46 16.30 4.31 -21.08
N ILE A 47 15.01 4.15 -20.81
CA ILE A 47 14.04 3.59 -21.77
C ILE A 47 12.93 4.57 -22.17
N GLY A 48 13.02 5.84 -21.76
CA GLY A 48 11.97 6.83 -21.96
C GLY A 48 10.87 6.75 -20.90
N ARG A 49 9.86 7.63 -20.98
CA ARG A 49 8.82 7.76 -19.95
C ARG A 49 7.84 6.58 -20.00
N PRO A 50 7.83 5.67 -19.01
CA PRO A 50 6.84 4.61 -18.94
C PRO A 50 5.45 5.19 -18.65
N GLU A 51 4.42 4.59 -19.25
CA GLU A 51 3.03 4.98 -18.97
C GLU A 51 2.65 4.59 -17.54
N ILE A 52 2.45 5.61 -16.70
CA ILE A 52 1.99 5.40 -15.33
C ILE A 52 0.47 5.23 -15.34
N PRO A 53 -0.08 4.12 -14.81
CA PRO A 53 -1.51 3.85 -14.79
C PRO A 53 -2.21 4.67 -13.69
N VAL A 54 -2.26 6.00 -13.83
CA VAL A 54 -2.78 6.95 -12.82
C VAL A 54 -4.23 6.65 -12.46
N LYS A 55 -5.05 6.29 -13.45
CA LYS A 55 -6.46 5.92 -13.24
C LYS A 55 -6.60 4.69 -12.33
N GLN A 56 -5.75 3.68 -12.53
CA GLN A 56 -5.76 2.46 -11.75
C GLN A 56 -5.25 2.70 -10.32
N LEU A 57 -4.27 3.59 -10.15
CA LEU A 57 -3.84 4.06 -8.82
C LEU A 57 -4.99 4.76 -8.09
N GLY A 58 -5.73 5.62 -8.79
CA GLY A 58 -6.93 6.26 -8.25
C GLY A 58 -7.95 5.24 -7.73
N TYR A 59 -8.27 4.20 -8.50
CA TYR A 59 -9.18 3.14 -8.04
C TYR A 59 -8.67 2.39 -6.81
N GLN A 60 -7.36 2.13 -6.72
CA GLN A 60 -6.78 1.49 -5.54
C GLN A 60 -6.87 2.40 -4.31
N ILE A 61 -6.58 3.70 -4.45
CA ILE A 61 -6.71 4.67 -3.36
C ILE A 61 -8.17 4.76 -2.88
N THR A 62 -9.13 4.87 -3.82
CA THR A 62 -10.56 4.90 -3.47
C THR A 62 -11.00 3.62 -2.78
N ALA A 63 -10.64 2.45 -3.28
CA ALA A 63 -10.97 1.17 -2.64
C ALA A 63 -10.36 1.04 -1.24
N SER A 64 -9.10 1.46 -1.06
CA SER A 64 -8.43 1.50 0.25
C SER A 64 -9.13 2.44 1.23
N LEU A 65 -9.63 3.58 0.76
CA LEU A 65 -10.34 4.54 1.59
C LEU A 65 -11.71 4.00 2.03
N VAL A 66 -12.45 3.35 1.12
CA VAL A 66 -13.70 2.66 1.45
C VAL A 66 -13.47 1.57 2.50
N MET A 67 -12.43 0.73 2.32
CA MET A 67 -12.03 -0.27 3.31
C MET A 67 -11.71 0.37 4.66
N PHE A 68 -10.91 1.45 4.67
CA PHE A 68 -10.54 2.16 5.90
C PHE A 68 -11.76 2.64 6.69
N VAL A 69 -12.73 3.24 6.00
CA VAL A 69 -13.98 3.71 6.63
C VAL A 69 -14.75 2.56 7.27
N VAL A 70 -14.89 1.42 6.57
CA VAL A 70 -15.62 0.25 7.10
C VAL A 70 -14.90 -0.35 8.31
N VAL A 71 -13.59 -0.59 8.22
CA VAL A 71 -12.79 -1.17 9.31
C VAL A 71 -12.77 -0.23 10.53
N ALA A 72 -12.69 1.09 10.32
CA ALA A 72 -12.76 2.09 11.38
C ALA A 72 -14.13 2.08 12.08
N ALA A 73 -15.22 1.97 11.33
CA ALA A 73 -16.57 1.89 11.89
C ALA A 73 -16.78 0.60 12.71
N LEU A 74 -16.20 -0.52 12.28
CA LEU A 74 -16.27 -1.80 12.99
C LEU A 74 -15.39 -1.87 14.25
N ARG A 75 -14.40 -0.99 14.38
CA ARG A 75 -13.51 -0.99 15.56
C ARG A 75 -14.23 -0.66 16.86
N GLY A 76 -15.22 0.23 16.84
CA GLY A 76 -15.96 0.65 18.04
C GLY A 76 -16.77 -0.46 18.74
N PRO A 77 -17.62 -1.20 18.01
CA PRO A 77 -18.49 -2.22 18.62
C PRO A 77 -17.83 -3.58 18.86
N LEU A 78 -16.65 -3.85 18.30
CA LEU A 78 -16.03 -5.18 18.36
C LEU A 78 -15.10 -5.32 19.57
N PRO A 79 -15.08 -6.48 20.25
CA PRO A 79 -14.14 -6.75 21.34
C PRO A 79 -12.68 -6.79 20.87
N ASP A 80 -11.76 -6.28 21.69
CA ASP A 80 -10.30 -6.31 21.47
C ASP A 80 -9.69 -7.70 21.71
N THR A 81 -10.15 -8.69 20.96
CA THR A 81 -9.62 -10.06 20.99
C THR A 81 -8.98 -10.42 19.66
N LEU A 82 -8.02 -11.36 19.66
CA LEU A 82 -7.35 -11.81 18.45
C LEU A 82 -8.35 -12.28 17.37
N GLY A 83 -9.38 -13.04 17.77
CA GLY A 83 -10.39 -13.56 16.84
C GLY A 83 -11.17 -12.45 16.14
N TRP A 84 -11.59 -11.43 16.89
CA TRP A 84 -12.31 -10.28 16.32
C TRP A 84 -11.41 -9.38 15.46
N THR A 85 -10.14 -9.22 15.83
CA THR A 85 -9.16 -8.54 14.97
C THR A 85 -9.00 -9.25 13.63
N LEU A 86 -8.86 -10.59 13.63
CA LEU A 86 -8.77 -11.38 12.41
C LEU A 86 -10.04 -11.27 11.57
N ALA A 87 -11.23 -11.31 12.20
CA ALA A 87 -12.50 -11.10 11.53
C ALA A 87 -12.59 -9.72 10.87
N ASN A 88 -12.17 -8.65 11.58
CA ASN A 88 -12.17 -7.29 11.05
C ASN A 88 -11.21 -7.14 9.85
N VAL A 89 -10.03 -7.76 9.92
CA VAL A 89 -9.08 -7.81 8.79
C VAL A 89 -9.68 -8.54 7.60
N ALA A 90 -10.36 -9.68 7.81
CA ALA A 90 -11.03 -10.42 6.73
C ALA A 90 -12.14 -9.59 6.08
N VAL A 91 -12.95 -8.88 6.86
CA VAL A 91 -13.97 -7.95 6.36
C VAL A 91 -13.33 -6.82 5.55
N GLY A 92 -12.26 -6.20 6.06
CA GLY A 92 -11.54 -5.16 5.33
C GLY A 92 -11.02 -5.65 3.97
N ALA A 93 -10.39 -6.83 3.95
CA ALA A 93 -9.90 -7.44 2.72
C ALA A 93 -11.02 -7.70 1.70
N LEU A 94 -12.18 -8.19 2.16
CA LEU A 94 -13.36 -8.40 1.31
C LEU A 94 -13.91 -7.08 0.76
N VAL A 95 -14.07 -6.06 1.61
CA VAL A 95 -14.55 -4.73 1.19
C VAL A 95 -13.64 -4.11 0.14
N TYR A 96 -12.32 -4.18 0.35
CA TYR A 96 -11.34 -3.71 -0.61
C TYR A 96 -11.48 -4.46 -1.95
N ALA A 97 -11.54 -5.79 -1.92
CA ALA A 97 -11.65 -6.61 -3.12
C ALA A 97 -12.93 -6.30 -3.91
N VAL A 98 -14.07 -6.20 -3.22
CA VAL A 98 -15.37 -5.88 -3.84
C VAL A 98 -15.37 -4.46 -4.42
N ALA A 99 -14.88 -3.46 -3.66
CA ALA A 99 -14.79 -2.09 -4.13
C ALA A 99 -13.87 -1.97 -5.36
N LEU A 100 -12.70 -2.60 -5.31
CA LEU A 100 -11.75 -2.57 -6.43
C LEU A 100 -12.29 -3.32 -7.66
N PHE A 101 -12.98 -4.45 -7.46
CA PHE A 101 -13.62 -5.19 -8.54
C PHE A 101 -14.73 -4.37 -9.22
N GLY A 102 -15.52 -3.62 -8.45
CA GLY A 102 -16.54 -2.71 -8.98
C GLY A 102 -15.96 -1.52 -9.74
N LEU A 103 -14.87 -0.92 -9.23
CA LEU A 103 -14.25 0.27 -9.82
C LEU A 103 -13.35 -0.03 -11.02
N SER A 104 -12.67 -1.17 -11.05
CA SER A 104 -11.61 -1.45 -12.01
C SER A 104 -12.03 -2.47 -13.07
N SER A 105 -12.31 -1.99 -14.29
CA SER A 105 -12.53 -2.86 -15.47
C SER A 105 -11.36 -3.79 -15.76
N ARG A 106 -10.13 -3.37 -15.48
CA ARG A 106 -8.92 -4.18 -15.67
C ARG A 106 -8.86 -5.37 -14.71
N VAL A 107 -9.29 -5.18 -13.46
CA VAL A 107 -9.34 -6.26 -12.47
C VAL A 107 -10.39 -7.28 -12.88
N ARG A 108 -11.58 -6.82 -13.30
CA ARG A 108 -12.62 -7.72 -13.83
C ARG A 108 -12.10 -8.57 -14.99
N GLY A 109 -11.46 -7.94 -15.98
CA GLY A 109 -10.89 -8.66 -17.13
C GLY A 109 -9.82 -9.70 -16.75
N LYS A 110 -8.99 -9.42 -15.74
CA LYS A 110 -8.01 -10.40 -15.23
C LYS A 110 -8.69 -11.58 -14.53
N VAL A 111 -9.70 -11.31 -13.69
CA VAL A 111 -10.42 -12.36 -12.95
C VAL A 111 -11.20 -13.26 -13.91
N THR A 112 -11.90 -12.69 -14.90
CA THR A 112 -12.61 -13.49 -15.91
C THR A 112 -11.66 -14.34 -16.75
N GLY A 113 -10.47 -13.82 -17.06
CA GLY A 113 -9.44 -14.59 -17.76
C GLY A 113 -8.88 -15.76 -16.95
N LEU A 114 -8.81 -15.65 -15.62
CA LEU A 114 -8.38 -16.75 -14.73
C LEU A 114 -9.46 -17.82 -14.53
N VAL A 115 -10.74 -17.45 -14.59
CA VAL A 115 -11.86 -18.40 -14.48
C VAL A 115 -12.07 -19.19 -15.78
N GLN A 116 -11.58 -18.67 -16.90
CA GLN A 116 -11.65 -19.32 -18.22
C GLN A 116 -10.39 -20.12 -18.59
N ALA A 117 -9.37 -20.12 -17.74
CA ALA A 117 -8.14 -20.91 -17.90
C ALA A 117 -8.21 -22.20 -17.07
#